data_AF-A0A960A214-F1
#
_entry.id   AF-A0A960A214-F1
#
_cell.length_a   1.000
_cell.length_b   1.000
_cell.length_c   1.000
_cell.angle_alpha   90.00
_cell.angle_beta   90.00
_cell.angle_gamma   90.00
#
_symmetry.space_group_name_H-M   'P 1'
#
loop_
_entity.id
_entity.type
_entity.pdbx_description
1 polymer ?
#
loop_
_entity_poly.entity_id
_entity_poly.type
_entity_poly.pdbx_seq_one_letter_code
_entity_poly.pdbx_strand_id
1 'polypeptide(L)'
;DVTSNDKIIPEGIEGQVPYRGPLSQVLYQLAGGLHQSMFYCGAHSIEELQTNGRFVRITASGLRESHPHDIQMTVEAPNYASKQ
;
A
#
# COMPACT_ATOMS: atom_id res chain seq x y z
N ASP A 1 8.93 -3.70 -38.45
CA ASP A 1 9.76 -2.62 -37.88
C ASP A 1 8.92 -1.38 -37.64
N VAL A 2 8.71 -1.03 -36.38
CA VAL A 2 7.96 0.18 -35.99
C VAL A 2 8.96 1.33 -35.95
N THR A 3 9.12 2.03 -37.08
CA THR A 3 10.14 3.06 -37.28
C THR A 3 9.67 4.49 -36.97
N SER A 4 8.47 4.67 -36.39
CA SER A 4 7.90 5.99 -36.07
C SER A 4 7.17 5.95 -34.72
N ASN A 5 7.42 6.96 -33.89
CA ASN A 5 6.81 7.15 -32.57
C ASN A 5 5.27 7.22 -32.62
N ASP A 6 4.69 7.60 -33.76
CA ASP A 6 3.25 7.74 -33.95
C ASP A 6 2.53 6.38 -34.06
N LYS A 7 3.28 5.28 -34.12
CA LYS A 7 2.77 3.91 -34.18
C LYS A 7 2.92 3.15 -32.86
N ILE A 8 3.36 3.81 -31.79
CA ILE A 8 3.53 3.19 -30.47
C ILE A 8 2.20 3.27 -29.72
N ILE A 9 1.72 2.13 -29.23
CA ILE A 9 0.57 2.05 -28.30
C ILE A 9 1.15 2.20 -26.89
N PRO A 10 0.92 3.32 -26.18
CA PRO A 10 1.41 3.47 -24.82
C PRO A 10 0.58 2.63 -23.85
N GLU A 11 1.26 1.81 -23.03
CA GLU A 11 0.65 1.01 -21.95
C GLU A 11 0.68 1.71 -20.58
N GLY A 12 1.24 2.92 -20.53
CA GLY A 12 1.44 3.68 -19.30
C GLY A 12 1.07 5.16 -19.43
N ILE A 13 0.97 5.81 -18.28
CA ILE A 13 0.72 7.25 -18.16
C ILE A 13 1.89 7.93 -17.43
N GLU A 14 2.10 9.21 -17.72
CA GLU A 14 3.04 10.05 -16.97
C GLU A 14 2.32 10.67 -15.76
N GLY A 15 3.04 10.76 -14.64
CA GLY A 15 2.50 11.35 -13.42
C GLY A 15 3.61 11.72 -12.45
N GLN A 16 3.29 12.59 -11.50
CA GLN A 16 4.19 13.01 -10.43
C GLN A 16 3.66 12.59 -9.07
N VAL A 17 4.56 12.37 -8.12
CA VAL A 17 4.23 12.03 -6.73
C VAL A 17 4.95 12.98 -5.77
N PRO A 18 4.37 13.28 -4.59
CA PRO A 18 5.04 14.10 -3.58
C PRO A 18 6.35 13.47 -3.11
N TYR A 19 7.31 14.32 -2.74
CA TYR A 19 8.54 13.88 -2.09
C TYR A 19 8.23 13.20 -0.75
N ARG A 20 8.82 12.02 -0.51
CA ARG A 20 8.53 11.17 0.66
C ARG A 20 9.64 11.15 1.71
N GLY A 21 10.63 12.04 1.60
CA GLY A 21 11.79 12.03 2.50
C GLY A 21 12.84 10.97 2.13
N PRO A 22 13.79 10.69 3.04
CA PRO A 22 14.80 9.66 2.85
C PRO A 22 14.21 8.26 2.74
N LEU A 23 14.82 7.42 1.90
CA LEU A 23 14.40 6.02 1.69
C LEU A 23 14.27 5.22 3.00
N SER A 24 15.18 5.45 3.95
CA SER A 24 15.18 4.76 5.24
C SER A 24 13.89 4.96 6.03
N GLN A 25 13.26 6.14 5.95
CA GLN A 25 12.00 6.42 6.65
C GLN A 25 10.83 5.65 6.03
N VAL A 26 10.79 5.56 4.70
CA VAL A 26 9.77 4.79 3.99
C VAL A 26 9.91 3.30 4.32
N LEU A 27 11.14 2.77 4.26
CA LEU A 27 11.40 1.36 4.60
C LEU A 27 11.04 1.02 6.04
N TYR A 28 11.30 1.93 6.99
CA TYR A 28 10.92 1.74 8.39
C TYR A 28 9.40 1.54 8.56
N GLN A 29 8.60 2.37 7.88
CA GLN A 29 7.13 2.24 7.93
C GLN A 29 6.64 0.94 7.29
N LEU A 30 7.20 0.56 6.13
CA LEU A 30 6.83 -0.67 5.43
C LEU A 30 7.20 -1.93 6.23
N ALA A 31 8.43 -1.98 6.76
CA ALA A 31 8.87 -3.09 7.60
C ALA A 31 8.08 -3.15 8.91
N GLY A 32 7.77 -2.00 9.52
CA GLY A 32 6.92 -1.92 10.71
C GLY A 32 5.53 -2.50 10.47
N GLY A 33 4.89 -2.13 9.35
CA GLY A 33 3.59 -2.68 8.96
C GLY A 33 3.62 -4.20 8.73
N LEU A 34 4.67 -4.69 8.07
CA LEU A 34 4.88 -6.14 7.88
C LEU A 34 5.02 -6.87 9.22
N HIS A 35 5.87 -6.40 10.13
CA HIS A 35 6.04 -7.02 11.43
C HIS A 35 4.75 -7.02 12.26
N GLN A 36 3.97 -5.93 12.20
CA GLN A 36 2.67 -5.87 12.88
C GLN A 36 1.67 -6.88 12.29
N SER A 37 1.64 -7.05 10.97
CA SER A 37 0.83 -8.09 10.32
C SER A 37 1.27 -9.49 10.72
N MET A 38 2.57 -9.76 10.75
CA MET A 38 3.13 -11.03 11.22
C MET A 38 2.74 -11.32 12.67
N PHE A 39 2.76 -10.30 13.55
CA PHE A 39 2.29 -10.41 14.92
C PHE A 39 0.80 -10.79 15.01
N TYR A 40 -0.08 -10.11 14.26
CA TYR A 40 -1.52 -10.44 14.24
C TYR A 40 -1.79 -11.86 13.71
N CYS A 41 -0.98 -12.34 12.78
CA CYS A 41 -1.09 -13.70 12.25
C CYS A 41 -0.36 -14.77 13.07
N GLY A 42 0.34 -14.39 14.15
CA GLY A 42 1.14 -15.32 14.96
C GLY A 42 2.31 -15.95 14.20
N ALA A 43 2.89 -15.23 13.23
CA ALA A 43 4.01 -15.70 12.41
C ALA A 43 5.33 -15.07 12.85
N HIS A 44 6.37 -15.88 13.03
CA HIS A 44 7.72 -15.43 13.39
C HIS A 44 8.62 -15.23 12.17
N SER A 45 8.19 -15.67 10.98
CA SER A 45 8.91 -15.52 9.73
C SER A 45 7.96 -15.23 8.56
N ILE A 46 8.51 -14.77 7.43
CA ILE A 46 7.72 -14.56 6.20
C ILE A 46 7.17 -15.90 5.68
N GLU A 47 7.93 -16.98 5.79
CA GLU A 47 7.51 -18.32 5.39
C GLU A 47 6.32 -18.81 6.23
N GLU A 48 6.36 -18.57 7.55
CA GLU A 48 5.23 -18.86 8.44
C GLU A 48 4.01 -18.01 8.09
N LEU A 49 4.19 -16.73 7.78
CA LEU A 49 3.08 -15.84 7.36
C LEU A 49 2.44 -16.35 6.06
N GLN A 50 3.24 -16.76 5.08
CA GLN A 50 2.75 -17.29 3.81
C GLN A 50 2.00 -18.63 3.99
N THR A 51 2.46 -19.48 4.92
CA THR A 51 1.87 -20.79 5.17
C THR A 51 0.59 -20.71 6.01
N ASN A 52 0.61 -19.89 7.07
CA ASN A 52 -0.43 -19.84 8.09
C ASN A 52 -1.43 -18.70 7.88
N GLY A 53 -1.04 -17.65 7.16
CA GLY A 53 -1.88 -16.49 6.89
C GLY A 53 -3.17 -16.87 6.17
N ARG A 54 -4.29 -16.32 6.64
CA ARG A 54 -5.62 -16.53 6.05
C ARG A 54 -6.23 -15.20 5.68
N PHE A 55 -6.74 -15.12 4.45
CA PHE A 55 -7.52 -13.98 3.99
C PHE A 55 -9.00 -14.24 4.14
N VAL A 56 -9.76 -13.17 4.34
CA VAL A 56 -11.22 -13.18 4.31
C VAL A 56 -11.66 -12.20 3.23
N ARG A 57 -12.68 -12.58 2.45
CA ARG A 57 -13.27 -11.69 1.46
C ARG A 57 -14.17 -10.68 2.16
N ILE A 58 -14.01 -9.41 1.80
CA ILE A 58 -14.83 -8.31 2.33
C ILE A 58 -15.67 -7.68 1.22
N THR A 59 -16.72 -6.96 1.61
CA THR A 59 -17.54 -6.16 0.70
C THR A 59 -16.93 -4.77 0.51
N ALA A 60 -17.46 -3.98 -0.43
CA ALA A 60 -17.08 -2.57 -0.59
C ALA A 60 -17.35 -1.74 0.68
N SER A 61 -18.42 -2.06 1.41
CA SER A 61 -18.70 -1.43 2.72
C SER A 61 -17.64 -1.80 3.76
N GLY A 62 -17.20 -3.07 3.79
CA GLY A 62 -16.10 -3.49 4.67
C GLY A 62 -14.77 -2.82 4.31
N LEU A 63 -14.53 -2.51 3.03
CA LEU A 63 -13.37 -1.71 2.64
C LEU A 63 -13.47 -0.28 3.18
N ARG A 64 -14.64 0.37 3.06
CA ARG A 64 -14.86 1.71 3.64
C ARG A 64 -14.67 1.71 5.16
N GLU A 65 -15.15 0.67 5.82
CA GLU A 65 -14.98 0.46 7.27
C GLU A 65 -13.50 0.28 7.65
N SER A 66 -12.70 -0.38 6.80
CA SER A 66 -11.27 -0.63 7.09
C SER A 66 -10.41 0.64 7.02
N HIS A 67 -10.80 1.61 6.19
CA HIS A 67 -10.15 2.92 6.12
C HIS A 67 -10.72 3.84 7.22
N PRO A 68 -9.99 4.88 7.71
CA PRO A 68 -10.59 5.91 8.55
C PRO A 68 -11.81 6.52 7.84
N HIS A 69 -12.94 6.50 8.55
CA HIS A 69 -14.22 7.01 8.08
C HIS A 69 -14.89 7.81 9.19
N ASP A 70 -15.78 8.72 8.81
CA ASP A 70 -16.59 9.56 9.72
C ASP A 70 -15.77 10.44 10.70
N ILE A 71 -14.54 10.80 10.33
CA ILE A 71 -13.68 11.73 11.07
C ILE A 71 -12.98 12.74 10.15
N GLN A 72 -12.68 13.93 10.69
CA GLN A 72 -11.83 14.91 9.99
C GLN A 72 -10.36 14.66 10.36
N MET A 73 -9.57 14.24 9.38
CA MET A 73 -8.12 14.09 9.55
C MET A 73 -7.46 15.47 9.62
N THR A 74 -6.80 15.77 10.73
CA THR A 74 -6.12 17.05 10.96
C THR A 74 -4.64 17.00 10.57
N VAL A 75 -4.03 15.81 10.65
CA VAL A 75 -2.63 15.55 10.29
C VAL A 75 -2.56 14.18 9.62
N GLU A 76 -1.82 14.07 8.52
CA GLU A 76 -1.60 12.80 7.84
C GLU A 76 -0.58 11.94 8.60
N ALA A 77 -0.85 10.63 8.70
CA ALA A 77 0.11 9.70 9.25
C ALA A 77 1.18 9.34 8.21
N PRO A 78 2.44 9.09 8.62
CA PRO A 78 3.54 8.80 7.69
C PRO A 78 3.33 7.52 6.86
N ASN A 79 2.49 6.61 7.34
CA ASN A 79 2.15 5.33 6.70
C ASN A 79 0.73 5.30 6.11
N TYR A 80 0.00 6.42 6.13
CA TYR A 80 -1.39 6.45 5.68
C TYR A 80 -1.72 7.78 5.00
N ALA A 81 -1.77 7.74 3.67
CA ALA A 81 -2.26 8.85 2.87
C ALA A 81 -3.69 8.55 2.44
N SER A 82 -4.65 9.35 2.92
CA SER A 82 -5.98 9.35 2.32
C SER A 82 -5.85 9.97 0.93
N LYS A 83 -5.99 9.16 -0.12
CA LYS A 83 -6.39 9.73 -1.41
C LYS A 83 -7.83 10.21 -1.21
N GLN A 84 -8.03 11.53 -1.20
CA GLN A 84 -9.33 12.09 -1.58
C GLN A 84 -9.63 11.72 -3.03
#